data_AF-A0A6N2EK15-F1
#
_entry.id   AF-A0A6N2EK15-F1
#
_cell.length_a   1.000
_cell.length_b   1.000
_cell.length_c   1.000
_cell.angle_alpha   90.00
_cell.angle_beta   90.00
_cell.angle_gamma   90.00
#
_symmetry.space_group_name_H-M   'P 1'
#
loop_
_entity.id
_entity.type
_entity.pdbx_description
1 polymer ?
#
loop_
_entity_poly.entity_id
_entity_poly.type
_entity_poly.pdbx_seq_one_letter_code
_entity_poly.pdbx_strand_id
1 'polypeptide(L)'
;MSKRFFDQLQAGQQPLVSYRQQQQWPNQGADAAADDGDEAELDSELDLDEDLDADADAETDPDEGVSGEEGDSGDDSRARALQAERQKNNRLEREIANRERQLQLSADRKLRTVAKERDEALRQIDELRKERLLERLFVDAEGRPGGDNRGSFFEIFKQQVGAEFRLEKDASGRDALVPIDSKGNPLLGDDGQVSAADHVESLRTHPATIAEIDGNGNATNLQAMSPAELYRASYACKPAGSRN
;
A
#
# COMPACT_ATOMS: atom_id res chain seq x y z
N MET A 1 -49.07 9.28 -55.89
CA MET A 1 -48.09 8.89 -54.85
C MET A 1 -47.17 10.08 -54.60
N SER A 2 -47.45 10.87 -53.56
CA SER A 2 -46.85 12.19 -53.36
C SER A 2 -45.89 12.17 -52.16
N LYS A 3 -44.64 12.51 -52.43
CA LYS A 3 -43.47 12.60 -51.53
C LYS A 3 -43.60 13.74 -50.51
N ARG A 4 -44.66 13.75 -49.70
CA ARG A 4 -44.88 14.76 -48.65
C ARG A 4 -45.24 14.18 -47.28
N PHE A 5 -44.83 12.94 -47.03
CA PHE A 5 -45.07 12.26 -45.75
C PHE A 5 -43.78 11.84 -45.03
N PHE A 6 -42.61 12.11 -45.61
CA PHE A 6 -41.33 11.64 -45.05
C PHE A 6 -40.34 12.76 -44.66
N ASP A 7 -40.75 14.04 -44.76
CA ASP A 7 -39.92 15.20 -44.35
C ASP A 7 -40.31 15.78 -42.98
N GLN A 8 -41.08 15.04 -42.18
CA GLN A 8 -41.55 15.50 -40.86
C GLN A 8 -40.95 14.68 -39.72
N LEU A 9 -39.64 14.39 -39.80
CA LEU A 9 -38.82 13.88 -38.69
C LEU A 9 -37.48 14.63 -38.55
N GLN A 10 -37.37 15.84 -39.10
CA GLN A 10 -36.25 16.76 -38.87
C GLN A 10 -36.72 18.05 -38.21
N ALA A 11 -37.20 17.95 -36.97
CA ALA A 11 -37.34 19.11 -36.10
C ALA A 11 -37.29 18.65 -34.64
N GLY A 12 -36.09 18.65 -34.06
CA GLY A 12 -35.89 18.21 -32.69
C GLY A 12 -34.44 18.13 -32.23
N GLN A 13 -33.58 19.05 -32.65
CA GLN A 13 -32.31 19.28 -31.96
C GLN A 13 -32.44 20.55 -31.11
N GLN A 14 -32.90 20.34 -29.87
CA GLN A 14 -32.72 21.30 -28.79
C GLN A 14 -31.23 21.32 -28.44
N PRO A 15 -30.55 22.49 -28.32
CA PRO A 15 -29.19 22.52 -27.83
C PRO A 15 -29.19 22.09 -26.36
N LEU A 16 -28.51 20.97 -26.07
CA LEU A 16 -28.20 20.57 -24.71
C LEU A 16 -27.39 21.70 -24.04
N VAL A 17 -28.02 22.42 -23.12
CA VAL A 17 -27.33 23.35 -22.22
C VAL A 17 -26.49 22.50 -21.26
N SER A 18 -25.21 22.31 -21.59
CA SER A 18 -24.26 21.70 -20.66
C SER A 18 -23.93 22.70 -19.56
N TYR A 19 -24.50 22.54 -18.37
CA TYR A 19 -23.98 23.17 -17.16
C TYR A 19 -22.67 22.49 -16.78
N ARG A 20 -21.55 23.01 -17.29
CA ARG A 20 -20.21 22.71 -16.75
C ARG A 20 -19.97 23.68 -15.60
N GLN A 21 -20.45 23.33 -14.41
CA GLN A 21 -20.06 24.03 -13.19
C GLN A 21 -18.58 23.70 -12.92
N GLN A 22 -17.67 24.57 -13.39
CA GLN A 22 -16.28 24.56 -12.92
C GLN A 22 -16.28 25.04 -11.47
N GLN A 23 -16.19 24.10 -10.52
CA GLN A 23 -15.73 24.45 -9.18
C GLN A 23 -14.22 24.60 -9.23
N GLN A 24 -13.77 25.84 -9.35
CA GLN A 24 -12.36 26.21 -9.21
C GLN A 24 -12.06 26.27 -7.71
N TRP A 25 -11.14 25.42 -7.24
CA TRP A 25 -10.55 25.52 -5.91
C TRP A 25 -9.44 26.58 -5.94
N PRO A 26 -9.48 27.65 -5.11
CA PRO A 26 -8.42 28.62 -5.04
C PRO A 26 -7.48 28.28 -3.89
N ASN A 27 -6.49 27.42 -4.15
CA ASN A 27 -5.15 27.43 -3.54
C ASN A 27 -4.51 26.05 -3.73
N GLN A 28 -3.48 26.01 -4.56
CA GLN A 28 -2.25 25.30 -4.25
C GLN A 28 -1.21 25.73 -5.28
N GLY A 29 -0.53 26.83 -4.94
CA GLY A 29 0.78 27.13 -5.49
C GLY A 29 1.80 26.11 -4.98
N ALA A 30 2.80 25.90 -5.81
CA ALA A 30 4.04 25.19 -5.57
C ALA A 30 4.62 25.43 -4.16
N ASP A 31 5.05 24.39 -3.46
CA ASP A 31 6.44 23.94 -3.51
C ASP A 31 6.64 22.71 -2.61
N ALA A 32 7.36 21.73 -3.16
CA ALA A 32 7.90 20.58 -2.46
C ALA A 32 9.01 21.06 -1.50
N ALA A 33 8.91 20.66 -0.24
CA ALA A 33 9.76 19.62 0.36
C ALA A 33 11.22 20.04 0.62
N ALA A 34 11.47 20.36 1.88
CA ALA A 34 12.66 19.90 2.60
C ALA A 34 12.22 19.71 4.05
N ASP A 35 11.93 18.47 4.44
CA ASP A 35 12.00 18.08 5.84
C ASP A 35 12.58 16.67 5.90
N ASP A 36 13.84 16.63 6.30
CA ASP A 36 14.64 15.45 6.55
C ASP A 36 14.09 14.70 7.76
N GLY A 37 14.35 13.39 7.79
CA GLY A 37 13.73 12.45 8.71
C GLY A 37 14.02 12.66 10.18
N ASP A 38 13.17 12.07 11.02
CA ASP A 38 13.61 11.03 11.93
C ASP A 38 12.41 10.23 12.46
N GLU A 39 12.44 8.94 12.14
CA GLU A 39 12.07 7.79 12.98
C GLU A 39 11.26 8.08 14.25
N ALA A 40 10.00 7.64 14.25
CA ALA A 40 9.38 7.13 15.45
C ALA A 40 8.49 5.95 15.07
N GLU A 41 9.11 4.77 15.01
CA GLU A 41 8.40 3.51 15.21
C GLU A 41 7.58 3.61 16.50
N LEU A 42 6.26 3.72 16.35
CA LEU A 42 5.32 3.34 17.39
C LEU A 42 4.47 2.21 16.83
N ASP A 43 5.16 1.09 16.69
CA ASP A 43 4.58 -0.24 16.78
C ASP A 43 3.95 -0.36 18.18
N SER A 44 2.69 0.01 18.26
CA SER A 44 1.85 -0.31 19.40
C SER A 44 0.46 -0.61 18.85
N GLU A 45 0.24 -1.89 18.60
CA GLU A 45 -1.06 -2.53 18.70
C GLU A 45 -1.70 -2.11 20.03
N LEU A 46 -2.30 -0.93 20.04
CA LEU A 46 -3.27 -0.56 21.06
C LEU A 46 -4.59 -1.15 20.60
N ASP A 47 -4.74 -2.44 20.90
CA ASP A 47 -6.01 -3.01 21.35
C ASP A 47 -6.45 -2.24 22.60
N LEU A 48 -6.87 -0.99 22.40
CA LEU A 48 -7.61 -0.19 23.35
C LEU A 48 -9.08 -0.58 23.20
N ASP A 49 -9.36 -1.85 23.47
CA ASP A 49 -10.62 -2.27 24.06
C ASP A 49 -10.55 -1.92 25.55
N GLU A 50 -10.49 -0.61 25.83
CA GLU A 50 -10.61 -0.10 27.19
C GLU A 50 -11.99 0.55 27.30
N ASP A 51 -12.94 -0.32 27.64
CA ASP A 51 -14.10 -0.07 28.48
C ASP A 51 -14.31 1.42 28.85
N LEU A 52 -14.90 2.18 27.94
CA LEU A 52 -15.47 3.50 28.24
C LEU A 52 -16.98 3.38 28.48
N ASP A 53 -17.37 2.39 29.27
CA ASP A 53 -18.65 2.34 29.97
C ASP A 53 -18.41 2.75 31.43
N ALA A 54 -17.93 3.97 31.64
CA ALA A 54 -17.67 4.50 32.98
C ALA A 54 -18.06 5.98 33.09
N ASP A 55 -19.24 6.35 32.61
CA ASP A 55 -19.94 7.52 33.14
C ASP A 55 -21.20 7.05 33.87
N ALA A 56 -20.95 6.55 35.08
CA ALA A 56 -21.94 6.43 36.12
C ALA A 56 -22.35 7.83 36.60
N ASP A 57 -23.21 8.52 35.83
CA ASP A 57 -23.95 9.66 36.36
C ASP A 57 -25.18 9.13 37.12
N ALA A 58 -24.89 8.66 38.33
CA ALA A 58 -25.83 8.55 39.41
C ALA A 58 -26.20 9.96 39.91
N GLU A 59 -27.02 10.69 39.15
CA GLU A 59 -27.73 11.84 39.70
C GLU A 59 -29.03 11.34 40.31
N THR A 60 -28.94 11.03 41.60
CA THR A 60 -30.08 10.83 42.49
C THR A 60 -30.81 12.16 42.56
N ASP A 61 -32.00 12.28 41.97
CA ASP A 61 -32.90 13.42 42.22
C ASP A 61 -33.20 13.47 43.74
N PRO A 62 -32.79 14.52 44.48
CA PRO A 62 -33.44 14.79 45.76
C PRO A 62 -34.73 15.54 45.43
N ASP A 63 -35.81 14.81 45.18
CA ASP A 63 -37.16 15.36 45.26
C ASP A 63 -37.49 15.60 46.75
N GLU A 64 -36.86 16.62 47.35
CA GLU A 64 -37.33 17.21 48.59
C GLU A 64 -38.48 18.16 48.27
N GLY A 65 -39.69 17.72 48.62
CA GLY A 65 -40.91 18.46 48.41
C GLY A 65 -40.97 19.80 49.15
N VAL A 66 -41.74 20.73 48.58
CA VAL A 66 -42.36 21.79 49.36
C VAL A 66 -43.82 21.93 48.95
N SER A 67 -44.69 21.57 49.90
CA SER A 67 -46.08 21.99 49.98
C SER A 67 -46.14 23.49 50.29
N GLY A 68 -46.99 24.26 49.61
CA GLY A 68 -47.45 25.54 50.15
C GLY A 68 -47.71 26.65 49.14
N GLU A 69 -48.95 27.15 49.22
CA GLU A 69 -49.43 28.49 48.84
C GLU A 69 -49.53 28.90 47.36
N GLU A 70 -50.77 29.10 46.94
CA GLU A 70 -51.18 29.84 45.75
C GLU A 70 -50.73 31.32 45.86
N GLY A 71 -49.85 31.76 44.96
CA GLY A 71 -49.44 33.16 44.87
C GLY A 71 -48.61 33.45 43.63
N ASP A 72 -49.24 34.07 42.62
CA ASP A 72 -48.67 34.92 41.57
C ASP A 72 -47.17 34.74 41.22
N SER A 73 -46.81 33.86 40.28
CA SER A 73 -45.44 33.75 39.74
C SER A 73 -45.34 33.10 38.34
N GLY A 74 -46.08 33.64 37.37
CA GLY A 74 -45.97 33.22 35.96
C GLY A 74 -44.54 33.33 35.38
N ASP A 75 -43.70 34.19 35.96
CA ASP A 75 -42.28 34.34 35.59
C ASP A 75 -41.37 33.23 36.14
N ASP A 76 -41.63 32.69 37.34
CA ASP A 76 -40.82 31.60 37.91
C ASP A 76 -41.04 30.27 37.18
N SER A 77 -42.29 29.97 36.81
CA SER A 77 -42.61 28.79 36.00
C SER A 77 -41.98 28.87 34.61
N ARG A 78 -41.92 30.07 34.01
CA ARG A 78 -41.25 30.31 32.72
C ARG A 78 -39.73 30.20 32.85
N ALA A 79 -39.15 30.71 33.93
CA ALA A 79 -37.71 30.61 34.20
C ALA A 79 -37.26 29.15 34.34
N ARG A 80 -38.03 28.32 35.06
CA ARG A 80 -37.78 26.88 35.17
C ARG A 80 -37.91 26.14 33.84
N ALA A 81 -38.92 26.49 33.03
CA ALA A 81 -39.08 25.91 31.69
C ALA A 81 -37.88 26.25 30.78
N LEU A 82 -37.39 27.50 30.82
CA LEU A 82 -36.21 27.93 30.05
C LEU A 82 -34.92 27.23 30.51
N GLN A 83 -34.76 27.01 31.82
CA GLN A 83 -33.61 26.25 32.35
C GLN A 83 -33.66 24.78 31.91
N ALA A 84 -34.83 24.14 31.95
CA ALA A 84 -35.01 22.77 31.48
C ALA A 84 -34.74 22.65 29.96
N GLU A 85 -35.14 23.64 29.17
CA GLU A 85 -34.81 23.70 27.73
C GLU A 85 -33.30 23.82 27.49
N ARG A 86 -32.60 24.68 28.25
CA ARG A 86 -31.13 24.81 28.18
C ARG A 86 -30.41 23.52 28.56
N GLN A 87 -30.87 22.81 29.60
CA GLN A 87 -30.30 21.54 30.01
C GLN A 87 -30.46 20.47 28.92
N LYS A 88 -31.64 20.39 28.31
CA LYS A 88 -31.89 19.49 27.17
C LYS A 88 -31.00 19.81 25.98
N ASN A 89 -30.87 21.09 25.63
CA ASN A 89 -29.98 21.52 24.55
C ASN A 89 -28.52 21.17 24.85
N ASN A 90 -28.03 21.42 26.07
CA ASN A 90 -26.66 21.06 26.45
C ASN A 90 -26.42 19.54 26.39
N ARG A 91 -27.42 18.72 26.79
CA ARG A 91 -27.35 17.27 26.66
C ARG A 91 -27.26 16.82 25.20
N LEU A 92 -28.10 17.39 24.33
CA LEU A 92 -28.09 17.09 22.89
C LEU A 92 -26.78 17.54 22.24
N GLU A 93 -26.26 18.71 22.59
CA GLU A 93 -24.95 19.20 22.10
C GLU A 93 -23.81 18.24 22.47
N ARG A 94 -23.79 17.72 23.71
CA ARG A 94 -22.80 16.72 24.12
C ARG A 94 -22.94 15.42 23.34
N GLU A 95 -24.17 14.93 23.14
CA GLU A 95 -24.43 13.71 22.37
C GLU A 95 -23.98 13.87 20.91
N ILE A 96 -24.25 15.03 20.29
CA ILE A 96 -23.78 15.36 18.94
C ILE A 96 -22.26 15.38 18.90
N ALA A 97 -21.60 16.08 19.81
CA ALA A 97 -20.14 16.16 19.85
C ALA A 97 -19.50 14.76 20.02
N ASN A 98 -20.06 13.92 20.89
CA ASN A 98 -19.59 12.55 21.07
C ASN A 98 -19.78 11.71 19.80
N ARG A 99 -20.94 11.81 19.15
CA ARG A 99 -21.22 11.10 17.90
C ARG A 99 -20.33 11.57 16.77
N GLU A 100 -20.09 12.86 16.63
CA GLU A 100 -19.17 13.43 15.64
C GLU A 100 -17.75 12.92 15.86
N ARG A 101 -17.28 12.89 17.11
CA ARG A 101 -15.97 12.34 17.45
C ARG A 101 -15.86 10.86 17.11
N GLN A 102 -16.88 10.05 17.43
CA GLN A 102 -16.91 8.64 17.07
C GLN A 102 -16.88 8.43 15.55
N LEU A 103 -17.66 9.21 14.81
CA LEU A 103 -17.67 9.19 13.35
C LEU A 103 -16.29 9.54 12.79
N GLN A 104 -15.66 10.59 13.30
CA GLN A 104 -14.33 11.02 12.89
C GLN A 104 -13.28 9.94 13.16
N LEU A 105 -13.26 9.37 14.37
CA LEU A 105 -12.34 8.26 14.70
C LEU A 105 -12.56 7.05 13.79
N SER A 106 -13.81 6.70 13.50
CA SER A 106 -14.14 5.60 12.58
C SER A 106 -13.70 5.90 11.14
N ALA A 107 -13.80 7.15 10.70
CA ALA A 107 -13.36 7.60 9.38
C ALA A 107 -11.84 7.57 9.28
N ASP A 108 -11.13 8.07 10.28
CA ASP A 108 -9.67 8.08 10.34
C ASP A 108 -9.10 6.66 10.33
N ARG A 109 -9.73 5.73 11.06
CA ARG A 109 -9.37 4.30 11.01
C ARG A 109 -9.51 3.74 9.59
N LYS A 110 -10.64 3.99 8.92
CA LYS A 110 -10.88 3.54 7.54
C LYS A 110 -9.91 4.19 6.54
N LEU A 111 -9.58 5.46 6.72
CA LEU A 111 -8.62 6.15 5.87
C LEU A 111 -7.22 5.55 6.01
N ARG A 112 -6.81 5.22 7.24
CA ARG A 112 -5.53 4.54 7.49
C ARG A 112 -5.48 3.16 6.86
N THR A 113 -6.54 2.35 6.95
CA THR A 113 -6.56 1.03 6.32
C THR A 113 -6.49 1.14 4.80
N VAL A 114 -7.29 2.04 4.20
CA VAL A 114 -7.28 2.27 2.75
C VAL A 114 -5.92 2.81 2.28
N ALA A 115 -5.27 3.68 3.05
CA ALA A 115 -3.94 4.17 2.73
C ALA A 115 -2.91 3.03 2.73
N LYS A 116 -2.93 2.15 3.75
CA LYS A 116 -2.07 0.95 3.80
C LYS A 116 -2.30 0.04 2.60
N GLU A 117 -3.57 -0.25 2.27
CA GLU A 117 -3.93 -1.09 1.12
C GLU A 117 -3.48 -0.47 -0.21
N ARG A 118 -3.61 0.85 -0.36
CA ARG A 118 -3.12 1.58 -1.54
C ARG A 118 -1.61 1.41 -1.67
N ASP A 119 -0.87 1.63 -0.60
CA ASP A 119 0.59 1.60 -0.63
C ASP A 119 1.11 0.17 -0.89
N GLU A 120 0.44 -0.84 -0.33
CA GLU A 120 0.70 -2.24 -0.62
C GLU A 120 0.39 -2.60 -2.08
N ALA A 121 -0.74 -2.14 -2.62
CA ALA A 121 -1.08 -2.34 -4.03
C ALA A 121 -0.07 -1.67 -4.97
N LEU A 122 0.45 -0.49 -4.62
CA LEU A 122 1.51 0.19 -5.38
C LEU A 122 2.81 -0.62 -5.37
N ARG A 123 3.21 -1.17 -4.21
CA ARG A 123 4.36 -2.08 -4.12
C ARG A 123 4.20 -3.32 -5.00
N GLN A 124 3.03 -3.95 -4.97
CA GLN A 124 2.73 -5.11 -5.81
C GLN A 124 2.79 -4.76 -7.30
N ILE A 125 2.32 -3.56 -7.69
CA ILE A 125 2.43 -3.09 -9.07
C ILE A 125 3.90 -2.94 -9.49
N ASP A 126 4.75 -2.35 -8.64
CA ASP A 126 6.17 -2.18 -8.96
C ASP A 126 6.91 -3.51 -8.99
N GLU A 127 6.56 -4.46 -8.12
CA GLU A 127 7.08 -5.83 -8.18
C GLU A 127 6.69 -6.51 -9.50
N LEU A 128 5.41 -6.48 -9.89
CA LEU A 128 4.96 -7.06 -11.16
C LEU A 128 5.61 -6.39 -12.38
N ARG A 129 5.84 -5.08 -12.33
CA ARG A 129 6.58 -4.36 -13.39
C ARG A 129 8.02 -4.86 -13.48
N LYS A 130 8.69 -4.97 -12.34
CA LYS A 130 10.06 -5.50 -12.26
C LYS A 130 10.12 -6.93 -12.77
N GLU A 131 9.20 -7.80 -12.35
CA GLU A 131 9.14 -9.19 -12.79
C GLU A 131 8.94 -9.33 -14.30
N ARG A 132 8.05 -8.55 -14.91
CA ARG A 132 7.86 -8.57 -16.37
C ARG A 132 9.10 -8.17 -17.13
N LEU A 133 9.86 -7.19 -16.62
CA LEU A 133 11.11 -6.79 -17.25
C LEU A 133 12.20 -7.85 -17.04
N LEU A 134 12.25 -8.49 -15.86
CA LEU A 134 13.16 -9.61 -15.60
C LEU A 134 12.85 -10.80 -16.50
N GLU A 135 11.56 -11.10 -16.71
CA GLU A 135 11.13 -12.18 -17.62
C GLU A 135 11.54 -11.87 -19.05
N ARG A 136 11.37 -10.63 -19.49
CA ARG A 136 11.86 -10.19 -20.80
C ARG A 136 13.37 -10.36 -20.92
N LEU A 137 14.14 -9.89 -19.93
CA LEU A 137 15.60 -10.07 -19.91
C LEU A 137 16.01 -11.55 -19.91
N PHE A 138 15.30 -12.39 -19.17
CA PHE A 138 15.54 -13.83 -19.14
C PHE A 138 15.33 -14.45 -20.53
N VAL A 139 14.25 -14.09 -21.22
CA VAL A 139 13.98 -14.57 -22.59
C VAL A 139 15.00 -14.04 -23.58
N ASP A 140 15.34 -12.74 -23.50
CA ASP A 140 16.33 -12.09 -24.37
C ASP A 140 17.73 -12.72 -24.19
N ALA A 141 18.06 -13.17 -22.98
CA ALA A 141 19.29 -13.91 -22.66
C ALA A 141 19.25 -15.40 -23.04
N GLU A 142 18.28 -15.82 -23.87
CA GLU A 142 18.04 -17.21 -24.30
C GLU A 142 17.66 -18.16 -23.14
N GLY A 143 17.05 -17.64 -22.09
CA GLY A 143 16.54 -18.40 -20.96
C GLY A 143 15.53 -19.46 -21.41
N ARG A 144 15.69 -20.69 -20.91
CA ARG A 144 14.82 -21.80 -21.29
C ARG A 144 13.45 -21.64 -20.60
N PRO A 145 12.34 -21.63 -21.35
CA PRO A 145 11.01 -21.67 -20.75
C PRO A 145 10.74 -23.05 -20.14
N GLY A 146 9.95 -23.08 -19.07
CA GLY A 146 9.59 -24.29 -18.34
C GLY A 146 10.22 -24.36 -16.94
N GLY A 147 10.23 -25.55 -16.36
CA GLY A 147 10.73 -25.76 -15.01
C GLY A 147 11.12 -27.21 -14.74
N ASP A 148 11.76 -27.42 -13.61
CA ASP A 148 12.07 -28.74 -13.06
C ASP A 148 11.26 -28.98 -11.77
N ASN A 149 11.63 -30.01 -11.00
CA ASN A 149 10.96 -30.33 -9.74
C ASN A 149 11.12 -29.24 -8.65
N ARG A 150 11.96 -28.22 -8.87
CA ARG A 150 12.25 -27.13 -7.92
C ARG A 150 11.50 -25.84 -8.26
N GLY A 151 10.88 -25.75 -9.44
CA GLY A 151 10.14 -24.57 -9.90
C GLY A 151 10.46 -24.20 -11.34
N SER A 152 9.98 -23.04 -11.77
CA SER A 152 10.31 -22.50 -13.10
C SER A 152 11.78 -22.07 -13.15
N PHE A 153 12.45 -22.27 -14.28
CA PHE A 153 13.80 -21.74 -14.47
C PHE A 153 13.85 -20.21 -14.32
N PHE A 154 12.76 -19.54 -14.70
CA PHE A 154 12.62 -18.11 -14.46
C PHE A 154 12.50 -17.76 -12.98
N GLU A 155 11.81 -18.57 -12.17
CA GLU A 155 11.73 -18.35 -10.71
C GLU A 155 13.11 -18.49 -10.06
N ILE A 156 13.89 -19.48 -10.49
CA ILE A 156 15.27 -19.68 -10.02
C ILE A 156 16.15 -18.49 -10.42
N PHE A 157 16.05 -18.04 -11.68
CA PHE A 157 16.74 -16.84 -12.15
C PHE A 157 16.37 -15.61 -11.31
N LYS A 158 15.06 -15.38 -11.10
CA LYS A 158 14.56 -14.29 -10.27
C LYS A 158 15.11 -14.35 -8.84
N GLN A 159 15.17 -15.53 -8.24
CA GLN A 159 15.73 -15.70 -6.89
C GLN A 159 17.23 -15.39 -6.82
N GLN A 160 17.99 -15.75 -7.86
CA GLN A 160 19.44 -15.59 -7.87
C GLN A 160 19.87 -14.15 -8.18
N VAL A 161 19.28 -13.54 -9.21
CA VAL A 161 19.76 -12.23 -9.72
C VAL A 161 18.73 -11.12 -9.59
N GLY A 162 17.49 -11.42 -9.21
CA GLY A 162 16.41 -10.42 -9.15
C GLY A 162 16.68 -9.30 -8.13
N ALA A 163 17.44 -9.58 -7.06
CA ALA A 163 17.85 -8.57 -6.09
C ALA A 163 18.89 -7.58 -6.63
N GLU A 164 19.64 -7.97 -7.67
CA GLU A 164 20.67 -7.14 -8.30
C GLU A 164 20.10 -6.08 -9.26
N PHE A 165 18.78 -6.02 -9.42
CA PHE A 165 18.12 -5.03 -10.27
C PHE A 165 17.19 -4.14 -9.46
N ARG A 166 17.19 -2.84 -9.77
CA ARG A 166 16.20 -1.87 -9.32
C ARG A 166 15.29 -1.47 -10.48
N LEU A 167 14.01 -1.29 -10.19
CA LEU A 167 13.06 -0.71 -11.13
C LEU A 167 13.21 0.82 -11.10
N GLU A 168 13.48 1.42 -12.24
CA GLU A 168 13.53 2.88 -12.40
C GLU A 168 12.76 3.34 -13.63
N LYS A 169 12.51 4.65 -13.69
CA LYS A 169 12.02 5.31 -14.89
C LYS A 169 13.21 5.80 -15.70
N ASP A 170 13.30 5.38 -16.95
CA ASP A 170 14.27 5.91 -17.89
C ASP A 170 13.97 7.39 -18.24
N ALA A 171 14.85 8.03 -19.00
CA ALA A 171 14.68 9.42 -19.45
C ALA A 171 13.39 9.64 -20.27
N SER A 172 12.76 8.58 -20.77
CA SER A 172 11.50 8.61 -21.51
C SER A 172 10.26 8.31 -20.63
N GLY A 173 10.46 8.09 -19.33
CA GLY A 173 9.40 7.76 -18.37
C GLY A 173 8.94 6.30 -18.44
N ARG A 174 9.67 5.42 -19.13
CA ARG A 174 9.37 3.99 -19.22
C ARG A 174 10.08 3.24 -18.11
N ASP A 175 9.47 2.13 -17.70
CA ASP A 175 10.07 1.22 -16.73
C ASP A 175 11.32 0.55 -17.33
N ALA A 176 12.45 0.68 -16.64
CA ALA A 176 13.72 0.06 -16.97
C ALA A 176 14.32 -0.62 -15.74
N LEU A 177 15.07 -1.68 -15.98
CA LEU A 177 15.86 -2.33 -14.94
C LEU A 177 17.26 -1.75 -14.93
N VAL A 178 17.71 -1.34 -13.75
CA VAL A 178 19.04 -0.81 -13.51
C VAL A 178 19.79 -1.81 -12.63
N PRO A 179 20.89 -2.41 -13.10
CA PRO A 179 21.77 -3.23 -12.27
C PRO A 179 22.33 -2.42 -11.10
N ILE A 180 22.37 -3.02 -9.91
CA ILE A 180 22.85 -2.38 -8.68
C ILE A 180 23.91 -3.23 -7.98
N ASP A 181 24.80 -2.57 -7.23
CA ASP A 181 25.75 -3.21 -6.33
C ASP A 181 25.09 -3.71 -5.04
N SER A 182 25.86 -4.38 -4.19
CA SER A 182 25.39 -4.86 -2.88
C SER A 182 24.99 -3.76 -1.89
N LYS A 183 25.28 -2.49 -2.22
CA LYS A 183 24.91 -1.30 -1.45
C LYS A 183 23.69 -0.57 -2.05
N GLY A 184 23.15 -1.06 -3.17
CA GLY A 184 22.00 -0.46 -3.86
C GLY A 184 22.34 0.69 -4.81
N ASN A 185 23.63 0.91 -5.12
CA ASN A 185 24.05 1.91 -6.09
C ASN A 185 24.02 1.32 -7.51
N PRO A 186 23.65 2.10 -8.53
CA PRO A 186 23.74 1.64 -9.92
C PRO A 186 25.15 1.15 -10.27
N LEU A 187 25.25 0.04 -10.99
CA LEU A 187 26.53 -0.42 -11.52
C LEU A 187 27.01 0.49 -12.65
N LEU A 188 28.26 0.93 -12.56
CA LEU A 188 28.92 1.74 -13.58
C LEU A 188 29.95 0.86 -14.31
N GLY A 189 29.86 0.83 -15.63
CA GLY A 189 30.87 0.31 -16.55
C GLY A 189 31.66 1.42 -17.22
N ASP A 190 32.47 1.05 -18.20
CA ASP A 190 33.41 1.96 -18.87
C ASP A 190 32.72 3.12 -19.61
N ASP A 191 31.52 2.87 -20.13
CA ASP A 191 30.73 3.84 -20.91
C ASP A 191 29.60 4.52 -20.10
N GLY A 192 29.57 4.33 -18.78
CA GLY A 192 28.50 4.84 -17.91
C GLY A 192 27.73 3.73 -17.21
N GLN A 193 26.42 3.91 -16.99
CA GLN A 193 25.61 2.87 -16.32
C GLN A 193 25.59 1.57 -17.15
N VAL A 194 25.83 0.44 -16.49
CA VAL A 194 25.79 -0.89 -17.12
C VAL A 194 24.34 -1.19 -17.52
N SER A 195 24.13 -1.63 -18.76
CA SER A 195 22.80 -2.04 -19.19
C SER A 195 22.42 -3.38 -18.56
N ALA A 196 21.11 -3.60 -18.36
CA ALA A 196 20.66 -4.84 -17.75
C ALA A 196 21.00 -6.09 -18.58
N ALA A 197 21.06 -5.98 -19.91
CA ALA A 197 21.47 -7.07 -20.78
C ALA A 197 22.95 -7.42 -20.62
N ASP A 198 23.82 -6.40 -20.60
CA ASP A 198 25.27 -6.59 -20.43
C ASP A 198 25.61 -7.21 -19.07
N HIS A 199 24.89 -6.81 -18.02
CA HIS A 199 25.06 -7.39 -16.68
C HIS A 199 24.70 -8.89 -16.66
N VAL A 200 23.57 -9.28 -17.26
CA VAL A 200 23.18 -10.70 -17.37
C VAL A 200 24.17 -11.49 -18.23
N GLU A 201 24.69 -10.90 -19.31
CA GLU A 201 25.71 -11.54 -20.14
C GLU A 201 27.05 -11.70 -19.41
N SER A 202 27.43 -10.72 -18.58
CA SER A 202 28.58 -10.81 -17.68
C SER A 202 28.42 -11.96 -16.69
N LEU A 203 27.23 -12.14 -16.10
CA LEU A 203 26.96 -13.27 -15.20
C LEU A 203 27.03 -14.63 -15.92
N ARG A 204 26.75 -14.67 -17.23
CA ARG A 204 26.85 -15.88 -18.05
C ARG A 204 28.29 -16.21 -18.44
N THR A 205 29.11 -15.20 -18.72
CA THR A 205 30.52 -15.35 -19.17
C THR A 205 31.51 -15.48 -18.02
N HIS A 206 31.23 -14.79 -16.93
CA HIS A 206 31.94 -14.87 -15.67
C HIS A 206 30.92 -15.23 -14.59
N PRO A 207 30.52 -16.51 -14.48
CA PRO A 207 29.68 -16.94 -13.37
C PRO A 207 30.44 -16.68 -12.09
N ALA A 208 30.10 -15.57 -11.44
CA ALA A 208 30.53 -15.25 -10.09
C ALA A 208 29.98 -16.37 -9.21
N THR A 209 30.85 -17.31 -8.85
CA THR A 209 30.68 -18.27 -7.74
C THR A 209 29.23 -18.71 -7.53
N ILE A 210 28.72 -19.56 -8.41
CA ILE A 210 27.54 -20.37 -8.09
C ILE A 210 27.97 -21.33 -6.98
N ALA A 211 27.77 -20.90 -5.74
CA ALA A 211 27.89 -21.77 -4.60
C ALA A 211 26.65 -22.65 -4.57
N GLU A 212 26.79 -23.93 -4.92
CA GLU A 212 25.76 -24.89 -4.53
C GLU A 212 25.83 -25.01 -3.00
N ILE A 213 24.71 -24.72 -2.34
CA ILE A 213 24.49 -25.03 -0.94
C ILE A 213 24.46 -26.56 -0.85
N ASP A 214 25.49 -27.16 -0.26
CA ASP A 214 25.54 -28.59 -0.04
C ASP A 214 24.38 -29.03 0.89
N GLY A 215 24.11 -30.34 0.98
CA GLY A 215 23.08 -30.88 1.89
C GLY A 215 23.30 -30.59 3.38
N ASN A 216 24.36 -29.85 3.74
CA ASN A 216 24.73 -29.43 5.07
C ASN A 216 24.66 -27.89 5.26
N GLY A 217 24.21 -27.14 4.25
CA GLY A 217 24.03 -25.68 4.32
C GLY A 217 25.27 -24.85 3.98
N ASN A 218 26.36 -25.46 3.51
CA ASN A 218 27.59 -24.74 3.17
C ASN A 218 27.65 -24.41 1.68
N ALA A 219 28.01 -23.15 1.40
CA ALA A 219 28.32 -22.65 0.06
C ALA A 219 29.59 -23.32 -0.49
N THR A 220 29.43 -24.30 -1.37
CA THR A 220 30.57 -24.96 -2.03
C THR A 220 30.83 -24.32 -3.39
N ASN A 221 32.01 -23.71 -3.55
CA ASN A 221 32.43 -23.12 -4.82
C ASN A 221 32.86 -24.24 -5.79
N LEU A 222 31.97 -24.59 -6.73
CA LEU A 222 32.17 -25.67 -7.71
C LEU A 222 33.32 -25.38 -8.69
N GLN A 223 33.73 -24.11 -8.85
CA GLN A 223 34.81 -23.73 -9.76
C GLN A 223 36.20 -23.97 -9.16
N ALA A 224 36.31 -24.12 -7.84
CA ALA A 224 37.57 -24.40 -7.16
C ALA A 224 37.87 -25.91 -7.06
N MET A 225 36.91 -26.76 -7.43
CA MET A 225 37.05 -28.22 -7.34
C MET A 225 37.73 -28.79 -8.58
N SER A 226 38.71 -29.66 -8.34
CA SER A 226 39.31 -30.47 -9.39
C SER A 226 38.29 -31.43 -10.02
N PRO A 227 38.51 -31.91 -11.26
CA PRO A 227 37.61 -32.87 -11.91
C PRO A 227 37.34 -34.15 -11.09
N ALA A 228 38.32 -34.56 -10.27
CA ALA A 228 38.17 -35.71 -9.38
C ALA A 228 37.24 -35.42 -8.18
N GLU A 229 37.20 -34.17 -7.71
CA GLU A 229 36.30 -33.72 -6.63
C GLU A 229 34.88 -33.53 -7.14
N LEU A 230 34.71 -32.99 -8.36
CA LEU A 230 33.41 -32.93 -9.04
C LEU A 230 32.82 -34.33 -9.26
N TYR A 231 33.65 -35.29 -9.70
CA TYR A 231 33.24 -36.69 -9.82
C TYR A 231 32.80 -37.22 -8.46
N ARG A 232 33.59 -37.04 -7.40
CA ARG A 232 33.27 -37.54 -6.05
C ARG A 232 32.00 -36.89 -5.45
N ALA A 233 31.75 -35.60 -5.70
CA ALA A 233 30.54 -34.90 -5.30
C ALA A 233 29.29 -35.44 -6.00
N SER A 234 29.40 -35.80 -7.29
CA SER A 234 28.28 -36.37 -8.07
C SER A 234 27.84 -37.76 -7.58
N TYR A 235 28.71 -38.51 -6.90
CA TYR A 235 28.40 -39.83 -6.30
C TYR A 235 28.20 -39.79 -4.78
N ALA A 236 28.26 -38.62 -4.14
CA ALA A 236 27.91 -38.49 -2.73
C ALA A 236 26.40 -38.75 -2.59
N CYS A 237 26.06 -40.00 -2.30
CA CYS A 237 24.71 -40.45 -2.02
C CYS A 237 24.12 -39.51 -0.95
N LYS A 238 23.02 -38.81 -1.27
CA LYS A 238 22.26 -38.02 -0.30
C LYS A 238 22.01 -38.91 0.92
N PRO A 239 22.49 -38.56 2.13
CA PRO A 239 22.13 -39.34 3.30
C PRO A 239 20.62 -39.26 3.46
N ALA A 240 19.99 -40.43 3.38
CA ALA A 240 18.56 -40.59 3.59
C ALA A 240 18.24 -40.21 5.03
N GLY A 241 17.58 -39.05 5.21
CA GLY A 241 16.78 -38.71 6.36
C GLY A 241 17.51 -38.51 7.70
N SER A 242 17.26 -37.36 8.32
CA SER A 242 16.90 -37.38 9.73
C SER A 242 15.72 -36.43 9.95
N ARG A 243 14.56 -37.02 10.20
CA ARG A 243 13.54 -36.42 11.06
C ARG A 243 14.20 -36.00 12.37
N ASN A 244 14.07 -34.74 12.73
CA ASN A 244 13.40 -34.26 13.94
C ASN A 244 13.38 -32.74 13.92
#